data_AF-T1KN48-F1
#
_entry.id   AF-T1KN48-F1
#
_cell.length_a   1.000
_cell.length_b   1.000
_cell.length_c   1.000
_cell.angle_alpha   90.00
_cell.angle_beta   90.00
_cell.angle_gamma   90.00
#
_symmetry.space_group_name_H-M   'P 1'
#
loop_
_entity.id
_entity.type
_entity.pdbx_description
1 polymer ?
#
loop_
_entity_poly.entity_id
_entity_poly.type
_entity_poly.pdbx_seq_one_letter_code
_entity_poly.pdbx_strand_id
1 'polypeptide(L)'
;MAKQNKNSDKITFKVKHLDEYHEIVIDPNDDRYESKHQRQQIFEQLESITGVPSRYTVDVLIHVLRNRNLSVDTVRYPWSFSNQKAYVPDSLARYSALPDFYDLNIFDGERFYLIYDISYSHDVSKHLSMHYTLVDEGAVPDEGCSLRACQYQCSESYFKRLKDLICNNEMNAKITQLVQTQMESDWELDTIFREFNVKQHFSIKCDVVDRWSIAMNGHARRHDLYLRTRG
;
A
#
# COMPACT_ATOMS: atom_id res chain seq x y z
N MET A 1 18.74 -39.76 19.05
CA MET A 1 18.68 -38.61 19.97
C MET A 1 18.09 -37.45 19.20
N ALA A 2 17.07 -36.82 19.77
CA ALA A 2 16.12 -35.95 19.09
C ALA A 2 16.80 -34.72 18.45
N LYS A 3 16.54 -34.49 17.15
CA LYS A 3 16.70 -33.19 16.51
C LYS A 3 15.78 -32.22 17.26
N GLN A 4 16.35 -31.32 18.04
CA GLN A 4 15.63 -30.15 18.51
C GLN A 4 15.16 -29.37 17.28
N ASN A 5 13.85 -29.31 17.08
CA ASN A 5 13.22 -28.39 16.14
C ASN A 5 13.70 -26.99 16.50
N LYS A 6 14.55 -26.40 15.65
CA LYS A 6 14.65 -24.94 15.57
C LYS A 6 13.26 -24.46 15.16
N ASN A 7 12.44 -24.07 16.13
CA ASN A 7 11.29 -23.21 15.85
C ASN A 7 11.85 -22.05 15.03
N SER A 8 11.42 -22.00 13.79
CA SER A 8 11.92 -21.09 12.79
C SER A 8 11.56 -19.67 13.23
N ASP A 9 12.53 -18.83 13.56
CA ASP A 9 12.33 -17.39 13.87
C ASP A 9 11.76 -16.59 12.67
N LYS A 10 11.34 -17.26 11.60
CA LYS A 10 10.73 -16.67 10.42
C LYS A 10 9.28 -16.33 10.68
N ILE A 11 8.83 -15.22 10.12
CA ILE A 11 7.40 -14.87 10.09
C ILE A 11 6.83 -15.39 8.78
N THR A 12 5.75 -16.18 8.85
CA THR A 12 5.06 -16.69 7.66
C THR A 12 3.59 -16.27 7.66
N PHE A 13 3.13 -15.59 6.62
CA PHE A 13 1.73 -15.21 6.46
C PHE A 13 1.27 -15.34 5.02
N LYS A 14 -0.03 -15.25 4.79
CA LYS A 14 -0.63 -15.38 3.46
C LYS A 14 -1.23 -14.06 3.01
N VAL A 15 -1.00 -13.73 1.76
CA VAL A 15 -1.58 -12.57 1.10
C VAL A 15 -2.44 -13.03 -0.06
N LYS A 16 -3.70 -12.60 -0.09
CA LYS A 16 -4.60 -12.79 -1.20
C LYS A 16 -4.37 -11.69 -2.23
N HIS A 17 -3.93 -12.06 -3.42
CA HIS A 17 -3.86 -11.19 -4.58
C HIS A 17 -4.83 -11.72 -5.63
N LEU A 18 -5.80 -10.88 -6.01
CA LEU A 18 -6.93 -11.32 -6.85
C LEU A 18 -7.63 -12.51 -6.17
N ASP A 19 -7.74 -13.65 -6.85
CA ASP A 19 -8.41 -14.85 -6.35
C ASP A 19 -7.44 -15.90 -5.77
N GLU A 20 -6.14 -15.60 -5.68
CA GLU A 20 -5.12 -16.54 -5.25
C GLU A 20 -4.43 -16.12 -3.94
N TYR A 21 -4.09 -17.09 -3.10
CA TYR A 21 -3.26 -16.86 -1.91
C TYR A 21 -1.82 -17.20 -2.19
N HIS A 22 -0.94 -16.29 -1.79
CA HIS A 22 0.50 -16.46 -1.86
C HIS A 22 1.07 -16.43 -0.44
N GLU A 23 2.06 -17.27 -0.18
CA GLU A 23 2.78 -17.27 1.08
C GLU A 23 3.91 -16.23 1.04
N ILE A 24 4.01 -15.41 2.09
CA ILE A 24 5.11 -14.49 2.33
C ILE A 24 5.89 -14.98 3.54
N VAL A 25 7.20 -15.08 3.39
CA VAL A 25 8.13 -15.50 4.44
C VAL A 25 9.14 -14.38 4.68
N ILE A 26 9.25 -13.91 5.93
CA ILE A 26 10.30 -12.98 6.35
C ILE A 26 11.26 -13.76 7.24
N ASP A 27 12.51 -13.93 6.78
CA ASP A 27 13.54 -14.66 7.50
C ASP A 27 14.57 -13.69 8.11
N PRO A 28 14.70 -13.61 9.45
CA PRO A 28 15.68 -12.73 10.07
C PRO A 28 17.11 -13.18 9.84
N ASN A 29 17.30 -14.45 9.51
CA ASN A 29 18.63 -15.04 9.35
C ASN A 29 19.03 -15.13 7.86
N ASP A 30 18.30 -14.48 6.95
CA ASP A 30 18.65 -14.40 5.53
C ASP A 30 19.91 -13.54 5.36
N ASP A 31 21.01 -14.18 4.97
CA ASP A 31 22.33 -13.59 4.83
C ASP A 31 22.46 -12.61 3.65
N ARG A 32 21.46 -12.60 2.75
CA ARG A 32 21.38 -11.62 1.65
C ARG A 32 21.06 -10.21 2.15
N TYR A 33 20.57 -10.07 3.38
CA TYR A 33 20.12 -8.80 3.95
C TYR A 33 20.87 -8.48 5.24
N GLU A 34 21.38 -7.25 5.35
CA GLU A 34 21.72 -6.73 6.68
C GLU A 34 20.45 -6.66 7.54
N SER A 35 20.58 -6.77 8.86
CA SER A 35 19.44 -6.80 9.78
C SER A 35 18.44 -5.65 9.56
N LYS A 36 18.94 -4.43 9.36
CA LYS A 36 18.12 -3.24 9.07
C LYS A 36 17.37 -3.29 7.72
N HIS A 37 17.69 -4.23 6.84
CA HIS A 37 17.12 -4.38 5.50
C HIS A 37 16.28 -5.66 5.35
N GLN A 38 16.10 -6.47 6.40
CA GLN A 38 15.28 -7.68 6.34
C GLN A 38 13.86 -7.42 5.83
N ARG A 39 13.30 -6.25 6.18
CA ARG A 39 12.01 -5.77 5.66
C ARG A 39 11.93 -5.62 4.14
N GLN A 40 13.05 -5.61 3.42
CA GLN A 40 13.03 -5.54 1.96
C GLN A 40 12.57 -6.84 1.30
N GLN A 41 12.61 -7.97 2.03
CA GLN A 41 12.14 -9.27 1.55
C GLN A 41 10.67 -9.26 1.11
N ILE A 42 9.82 -8.45 1.76
CA ILE A 42 8.40 -8.34 1.38
C ILE A 42 8.23 -7.77 -0.02
N PHE A 43 9.05 -6.80 -0.43
CA PHE A 43 8.91 -6.15 -1.73
C PHE A 43 9.35 -7.06 -2.87
N GLU A 44 10.36 -7.90 -2.67
CA GLU A 44 10.76 -8.90 -3.67
C GLU A 44 9.68 -9.96 -3.87
N GLN A 45 9.06 -10.41 -2.77
CA GLN A 45 7.96 -11.37 -2.85
C GLN A 45 6.72 -10.74 -3.48
N LEU A 46 6.38 -9.49 -3.13
CA LEU A 46 5.29 -8.77 -3.78
C LEU A 46 5.56 -8.50 -5.26
N GLU A 47 6.80 -8.22 -5.67
CA GLU A 47 7.18 -8.14 -7.08
C GLU A 47 6.94 -9.48 -7.79
N SER A 48 7.32 -10.60 -7.17
CA SER A 48 7.04 -11.94 -7.72
C SER A 48 5.54 -12.26 -7.83
N ILE A 49 4.73 -11.80 -6.87
CA ILE A 49 3.29 -12.06 -6.82
C ILE A 49 2.53 -11.20 -7.83
N THR A 50 2.85 -9.91 -7.91
CA THR A 50 2.09 -8.91 -8.66
C THR A 50 2.68 -8.65 -10.06
N GLY A 51 3.94 -9.03 -10.26
CA GLY A 51 4.73 -8.67 -11.43
C GLY A 51 4.94 -7.16 -11.58
N VAL A 52 4.74 -6.36 -10.52
CA VAL A 52 5.09 -4.94 -10.48
C VAL A 52 6.54 -4.84 -10.00
N PRO A 53 7.45 -4.26 -10.80
CA PRO A 53 8.84 -4.08 -10.38
C PRO A 53 8.91 -3.35 -9.04
N SER A 54 9.69 -3.87 -8.09
CA SER A 54 9.80 -3.30 -6.73
C SER A 54 10.21 -1.82 -6.75
N ARG A 55 11.00 -1.36 -7.72
CA ARG A 55 11.32 0.07 -7.88
C ARG A 55 10.10 0.99 -8.07
N TYR A 56 8.96 0.45 -8.48
CA TYR A 56 7.71 1.19 -8.61
C TYR A 56 6.78 0.99 -7.41
N THR A 57 7.22 0.35 -6.34
CA THR A 57 6.46 0.16 -5.10
C THR A 57 7.09 1.00 -4.00
N VAL A 58 6.40 2.00 -3.44
CA VAL A 58 7.03 2.92 -2.48
C VAL A 58 7.06 2.37 -1.05
N ASP A 59 6.01 1.67 -0.65
CA ASP A 59 5.85 1.13 0.70
C ASP A 59 4.77 0.04 0.76
N VAL A 60 4.69 -0.60 1.93
CA VAL A 60 3.62 -1.49 2.34
C VAL A 60 3.11 -1.03 3.70
N LEU A 61 1.80 -0.87 3.82
CA LEU A 61 1.09 -0.70 5.08
C LEU A 61 0.52 -2.04 5.55
N ILE A 62 0.61 -2.33 6.84
CA ILE A 62 0.03 -3.54 7.43
C ILE A 62 -0.94 -3.16 8.55
N HIS A 63 -2.21 -3.55 8.36
CA HIS A 63 -3.27 -3.41 9.34
C HIS A 63 -3.54 -4.74 10.03
N VAL A 64 -2.97 -4.89 11.23
CA VAL A 64 -3.15 -6.08 12.06
C VAL A 64 -4.29 -5.86 13.07
N LEU A 65 -5.33 -6.69 13.04
CA LEU A 65 -6.43 -6.66 13.99
C LEU A 65 -6.15 -7.56 15.20
N ARG A 66 -5.65 -6.97 16.30
CA ARG A 66 -5.32 -7.74 17.52
C ARG A 66 -6.43 -7.78 18.58
N ASN A 67 -7.45 -6.92 18.48
CA ASN A 67 -8.60 -6.92 19.41
C ASN A 67 -9.93 -6.95 18.65
N ARG A 68 -10.46 -8.15 18.39
CA ARG A 68 -11.79 -8.34 17.77
C ARG A 68 -12.97 -7.92 18.67
N ASN A 69 -12.72 -7.73 19.98
CA ASN A 69 -13.73 -7.39 20.98
C ASN A 69 -13.91 -5.89 21.24
N LEU A 70 -13.09 -5.03 20.64
CA LEU A 70 -13.38 -3.60 20.64
C LEU A 70 -14.36 -3.34 19.49
N SER A 71 -15.65 -3.26 19.83
CA SER A 71 -16.62 -2.59 18.97
C SER A 71 -16.11 -1.18 18.72
N VAL A 72 -15.99 -0.82 17.44
CA VAL A 72 -15.37 0.40 16.91
C VAL A 72 -13.87 0.25 16.65
N ASP A 73 -13.53 0.33 15.36
CA ASP A 73 -12.24 0.67 14.78
C ASP A 73 -11.47 1.73 15.60
N THR A 74 -10.83 1.34 16.70
CA THR A 74 -9.75 2.15 17.25
C THR A 74 -8.67 2.16 16.20
N VAL A 75 -8.53 3.31 15.53
CA VAL A 75 -7.56 3.59 14.47
C VAL A 75 -6.16 3.39 15.05
N ARG A 76 -5.70 2.14 15.07
CA ARG A 76 -4.28 1.85 15.27
C ARG A 76 -3.61 2.25 13.96
N TYR A 77 -2.67 3.18 14.04
CA TYR A 77 -1.86 3.57 12.89
C TYR A 77 -1.30 2.31 12.22
N PRO A 78 -1.46 2.16 10.88
CA PRO A 78 -0.85 1.04 10.18
C PRO A 78 0.66 1.05 10.38
N TRP A 79 1.24 -0.13 10.40
CA TRP A 79 2.69 -0.24 10.36
C TRP A 79 3.13 -0.02 8.92
N SER A 80 4.03 0.95 8.72
CA SER A 80 4.52 1.32 7.39
C SER A 80 5.95 0.85 7.21
N PHE A 81 6.17 0.15 6.10
CA PHE A 81 7.48 -0.30 5.66
C PHE A 81 7.80 0.37 4.34
N SER A 82 8.86 1.17 4.30
CA SER A 82 9.30 1.83 3.06
C SER A 82 10.24 0.95 2.24
N ASN A 83 10.06 0.97 0.93
CA ASN A 83 10.89 0.25 -0.03
C ASN A 83 12.06 1.12 -0.49
N GLN A 84 13.28 0.69 -0.20
CA GLN A 84 14.47 1.45 -0.57
C GLN A 84 14.74 1.45 -2.07
N LYS A 85 14.29 0.40 -2.78
CA LYS A 85 14.49 0.31 -4.24
C LYS A 85 13.68 1.37 -5.02
N ALA A 86 12.71 2.02 -4.38
CA ALA A 86 11.91 3.09 -4.99
C ALA A 86 12.51 4.49 -4.81
N TYR A 87 13.58 4.65 -4.02
CA TYR A 87 14.20 5.95 -3.76
C TYR A 87 15.10 6.33 -4.93
N VAL A 88 14.89 7.51 -5.50
CA VAL A 88 15.79 8.06 -6.53
C VAL A 88 17.13 8.48 -5.91
N PRO A 89 18.24 8.50 -6.68
CA PRO A 89 19.57 8.84 -6.15
C PRO A 89 19.65 10.21 -5.46
N ASP A 90 18.82 11.17 -5.87
CA ASP A 90 18.72 12.52 -5.30
C ASP A 90 17.53 12.69 -4.34
N SER A 91 17.04 11.58 -3.77
CA SER A 91 15.94 11.61 -2.79
C SER A 91 16.34 12.42 -1.55
N LEU A 92 15.44 13.31 -1.13
CA LEU A 92 15.58 14.12 0.09
C LEU A 92 15.09 13.37 1.33
N ALA A 93 14.32 12.30 1.13
CA ALA A 93 13.76 11.50 2.21
C ALA A 93 14.84 10.64 2.87
N ARG A 94 15.03 10.84 4.18
CA ARG A 94 15.88 9.94 4.97
C ARG A 94 15.12 8.65 5.24
N TYR A 95 15.81 7.53 5.06
CA TYR A 95 15.30 6.25 5.51
C TYR A 95 15.12 6.25 7.02
N SER A 96 13.88 6.25 7.48
CA SER A 96 13.60 6.13 8.91
C SER A 96 13.73 4.66 9.31
N ALA A 97 14.47 4.39 10.40
CA ALA A 97 14.48 3.10 11.06
C ALA A 97 13.13 2.91 11.79
N LEU A 98 12.09 2.71 11.00
CA LEU A 98 10.73 2.40 11.43
C LEU A 98 10.62 0.89 11.71
N PRO A 99 9.61 0.50 12.51
CA PRO A 99 9.61 -0.72 13.30
C PRO A 99 9.92 -2.03 12.59
N ASP A 100 10.32 -3.02 13.38
CA ASP A 100 10.65 -4.34 12.89
C ASP A 100 9.37 -5.15 12.57
N PHE A 101 9.43 -6.03 11.58
CA PHE A 101 8.34 -6.95 11.26
C PHE A 101 7.97 -7.83 12.46
N TYR A 102 8.93 -8.13 13.33
CA TYR A 102 8.71 -8.91 14.56
C TYR A 102 7.85 -8.18 15.60
N ASP A 103 7.80 -6.85 15.57
CA ASP A 103 6.94 -6.07 16.47
C ASP A 103 5.44 -6.22 16.13
N LEU A 104 5.13 -6.64 14.90
CA LEU A 104 3.76 -6.87 14.43
C LEU A 104 3.09 -8.07 15.11
N ASN A 105 3.89 -9.00 15.67
CA ASN A 105 3.43 -10.28 16.21
C ASN A 105 2.49 -11.02 15.24
N ILE A 106 2.82 -11.08 13.94
CA ILE A 106 2.04 -11.81 12.93
C ILE A 106 2.03 -13.30 13.29
N PHE A 107 0.84 -13.92 13.30
CA PHE A 107 0.72 -15.35 13.55
C PHE A 107 1.01 -16.14 12.28
N ASP A 108 1.62 -17.31 12.44
CA ASP A 108 1.85 -18.21 11.31
C ASP A 108 0.54 -18.56 10.60
N GLY A 109 0.49 -18.31 9.29
CA GLY A 109 -0.67 -18.57 8.45
C GLY A 109 -1.79 -17.54 8.55
N GLU A 110 -1.57 -16.42 9.26
CA GLU A 110 -2.48 -15.27 9.23
C GLU A 110 -2.69 -14.78 7.79
N ARG A 111 -3.91 -14.33 7.48
CA ARG A 111 -4.36 -14.05 6.12
C ARG A 111 -4.71 -12.59 5.94
N PHE A 112 -4.17 -12.00 4.88
CA PHE A 112 -4.39 -10.62 4.51
C PHE A 112 -4.88 -10.53 3.07
N TYR A 113 -5.71 -9.54 2.78
CA TYR A 113 -5.97 -9.10 1.40
C TYR A 113 -4.93 -8.06 1.01
N LEU A 114 -4.44 -8.16 -0.23
CA LEU A 114 -3.60 -7.14 -0.85
C LEU A 114 -4.50 -6.08 -1.50
N ILE A 115 -4.59 -4.93 -0.85
CA ILE A 115 -5.21 -3.74 -1.42
C ILE A 115 -4.12 -2.86 -2.03
N TYR A 116 -4.45 -2.20 -3.14
CA TYR A 116 -3.51 -1.38 -3.88
C TYR A 116 -4.15 -0.07 -4.34
N ASP A 117 -3.38 0.99 -4.19
CA ASP A 117 -3.62 2.31 -4.77
C ASP A 117 -2.30 2.86 -5.31
N ILE A 118 -2.34 4.04 -5.92
CA ILE A 118 -1.14 4.72 -6.39
C ILE A 118 -0.81 5.88 -5.47
N SER A 119 0.47 6.18 -5.35
CA SER A 119 0.97 7.35 -4.66
C SER A 119 1.97 8.08 -5.55
N TYR A 120 2.28 9.32 -5.19
CA TYR A 120 3.36 10.07 -5.80
C TYR A 120 4.09 10.82 -4.69
N SER A 121 5.39 10.62 -4.61
CA SER A 121 6.24 11.37 -3.68
C SER A 121 7.29 12.13 -4.46
N HIS A 122 7.25 13.45 -4.39
CA HIS A 122 8.26 14.31 -5.03
C HIS A 122 9.63 14.21 -4.35
N ASP A 123 9.68 13.76 -3.09
CA ASP A 123 10.91 13.60 -2.32
C ASP A 123 11.54 12.19 -2.42
N VAL A 124 10.74 11.17 -2.76
CA VAL A 124 11.17 9.75 -2.72
C VAL A 124 11.32 9.17 -4.12
N SER A 125 10.20 8.99 -4.84
CA SER A 125 10.18 8.22 -6.09
C SER A 125 10.15 9.10 -7.34
N LYS A 126 9.67 10.34 -7.23
CA LYS A 126 9.45 11.28 -8.34
C LYS A 126 8.72 10.62 -9.52
N HIS A 127 7.81 9.71 -9.20
CA HIS A 127 7.14 8.81 -10.13
C HIS A 127 5.86 8.28 -9.48
N LEU A 128 4.83 7.96 -10.28
CA LEU A 128 3.66 7.26 -9.77
C LEU A 128 4.08 5.86 -9.29
N SER A 129 3.85 5.57 -8.02
CA SER A 129 4.26 4.32 -7.40
C SER A 129 3.04 3.57 -6.91
N MET A 130 3.12 2.24 -6.92
CA MET A 130 2.20 1.39 -6.20
C MET A 130 2.41 1.56 -4.70
N HIS A 131 1.32 1.68 -3.98
CA HIS A 131 1.27 1.62 -2.52
C HIS A 131 0.38 0.41 -2.16
N TYR A 132 0.95 -0.49 -1.36
CA TYR A 132 0.27 -1.73 -0.97
C TYR A 132 -0.22 -1.63 0.46
N THR A 133 -1.42 -2.15 0.70
CA THR A 133 -1.99 -2.25 2.05
C THR A 133 -2.43 -3.69 2.31
N LEU A 134 -1.89 -4.30 3.35
CA LEU A 134 -2.29 -5.60 3.86
C LEU A 134 -3.39 -5.42 4.90
N VAL A 135 -4.58 -5.89 4.58
CA VAL A 135 -5.78 -5.80 5.44
C VAL A 135 -6.15 -7.19 5.91
N ASP A 136 -6.30 -7.39 7.23
CA ASP A 136 -6.78 -8.65 7.81
C ASP A 136 -8.03 -9.16 7.07
N GLU A 137 -8.06 -10.45 6.74
CA GLU A 137 -9.15 -11.09 6.00
C GLU A 137 -10.54 -10.84 6.62
N GLY A 138 -10.63 -10.82 7.96
CA GLY A 138 -11.88 -10.58 8.66
C GLY A 138 -12.37 -9.11 8.61
N ALA A 139 -11.54 -8.18 8.14
CA ALA A 139 -11.89 -6.77 7.97
C ALA A 139 -12.36 -6.42 6.56
N VAL A 140 -12.24 -7.37 5.62
CA VAL A 140 -12.66 -7.20 4.24
C VAL A 140 -14.09 -7.73 4.10
N PRO A 141 -15.06 -6.87 3.71
CA PRO A 141 -16.43 -7.30 3.59
C PRO A 141 -16.61 -8.16 2.33
N ASP A 142 -17.50 -9.14 2.37
CA ASP A 142 -17.80 -10.00 1.20
C ASP A 142 -18.32 -9.17 0.00
N GLU A 143 -19.07 -8.10 0.29
CA GLU A 143 -19.61 -7.17 -0.71
C GLU A 143 -19.37 -5.71 -0.31
N GLY A 144 -19.20 -4.84 -1.31
CA GLY A 144 -19.06 -3.41 -1.10
C GLY A 144 -17.70 -2.97 -0.56
N CYS A 145 -17.73 -2.06 0.42
CA CYS A 145 -16.56 -1.37 0.93
C CYS A 145 -16.60 -1.23 2.45
N SER A 146 -15.46 -1.43 3.11
CA SER A 146 -15.19 -1.06 4.50
C SER A 146 -14.30 0.18 4.55
N LEU A 147 -13.94 0.65 5.75
CA LEU A 147 -13.02 1.78 5.91
C LEU A 147 -11.63 1.55 5.27
N ARG A 148 -11.23 0.29 5.06
CA ARG A 148 -9.86 -0.08 4.65
C ARG A 148 -9.79 -0.92 3.39
N ALA A 149 -10.90 -1.43 2.87
CA ALA A 149 -10.91 -2.28 1.70
C ALA A 149 -12.22 -2.13 0.91
N CYS A 150 -12.11 -2.13 -0.41
CA CYS A 150 -13.25 -2.21 -1.31
C CYS A 150 -13.09 -3.41 -2.25
N GLN A 151 -14.16 -4.17 -2.44
CA GLN A 151 -14.11 -5.35 -3.32
C GLN A 151 -13.78 -5.01 -4.78
N TYR A 152 -14.21 -3.84 -5.27
CA TYR A 152 -13.87 -3.43 -6.65
C TYR A 152 -12.35 -3.27 -6.86
N GLN A 153 -11.62 -2.95 -5.79
CA GLN A 153 -10.16 -2.81 -5.82
C GLN A 153 -9.44 -4.16 -5.83
N CYS A 154 -10.13 -5.26 -5.58
CA CYS A 154 -9.55 -6.60 -5.63
C CYS A 154 -9.64 -7.24 -7.02
N SER A 155 -10.13 -6.50 -8.04
CA SER A 155 -10.34 -7.02 -9.39
C SER A 155 -9.11 -6.90 -10.28
N GLU A 156 -8.92 -7.88 -11.18
CA GLU A 156 -7.82 -7.89 -12.15
C GLU A 156 -7.81 -6.64 -13.04
N SER A 157 -8.99 -6.19 -13.46
CA SER A 157 -9.13 -4.99 -14.31
C SER A 157 -8.66 -3.71 -13.61
N TYR A 158 -8.95 -3.57 -12.31
CA TYR A 158 -8.50 -2.44 -11.52
C TYR A 158 -6.98 -2.51 -11.31
N PHE A 159 -6.45 -3.68 -10.95
CA PHE A 159 -5.00 -3.90 -10.82
C PHE A 159 -4.23 -3.54 -12.09
N LYS A 160 -4.66 -4.11 -13.22
CA LYS A 160 -4.04 -3.89 -14.52
C LYS A 160 -4.01 -2.41 -14.86
N ARG A 161 -5.11 -1.69 -14.59
CA ARG A 161 -5.18 -0.24 -14.81
C ARG A 161 -4.14 0.51 -13.98
N LEU A 162 -3.97 0.19 -12.70
CA LEU A 162 -2.94 0.84 -11.88
C LEU A 162 -1.54 0.52 -12.39
N LYS A 163 -1.30 -0.75 -12.73
CA LYS A 163 -0.04 -1.24 -13.31
C LYS A 163 0.31 -0.50 -14.62
N ASP A 164 -0.67 -0.30 -15.49
CA ASP A 164 -0.49 0.43 -16.75
C ASP A 164 -0.15 1.91 -16.51
N LEU A 165 -0.76 2.54 -15.49
CA LEU A 165 -0.47 3.94 -15.12
C LEU A 165 0.95 4.10 -14.59
N ILE A 166 1.38 3.24 -13.66
CA ILE A 166 2.73 3.33 -13.10
C ILE A 166 3.78 2.97 -14.16
N CYS A 167 3.52 2.02 -15.06
CA CYS A 167 4.48 1.64 -16.11
C CYS A 167 4.54 2.62 -17.30
N ASN A 168 3.68 3.64 -17.34
CA ASN A 168 3.68 4.64 -18.41
C ASN A 168 4.80 5.68 -18.19
N ASN A 169 6.00 5.37 -18.68
CA ASN A 169 7.18 6.22 -18.52
C ASN A 169 7.01 7.62 -19.15
N GLU A 170 6.33 7.74 -20.28
CA GLU A 170 6.13 9.03 -20.95
C GLU A 170 5.22 9.95 -20.12
N MET A 171 4.10 9.42 -19.62
CA MET A 171 3.20 10.15 -18.75
C MET A 171 3.89 10.53 -17.43
N ASN A 172 4.60 9.59 -16.82
CA ASN A 172 5.33 9.85 -15.58
C ASN A 172 6.39 10.94 -15.78
N ALA A 173 7.16 10.91 -16.87
CA ALA A 173 8.13 11.96 -17.17
C ALA A 173 7.48 13.35 -17.29
N LYS A 174 6.31 13.44 -17.95
CA LYS A 174 5.56 14.70 -18.05
C LYS A 174 5.06 15.17 -16.69
N ILE A 175 4.51 14.27 -15.87
CA ILE A 175 4.09 14.58 -14.48
C ILE A 175 5.28 15.09 -13.69
N THR A 176 6.40 14.37 -13.68
CA THR A 176 7.61 14.76 -12.93
C THR A 176 8.14 16.12 -13.38
N GLN A 177 8.16 16.40 -14.68
CA GLN A 177 8.57 17.70 -15.20
C GLN A 177 7.64 18.83 -14.72
N LEU A 178 6.32 18.63 -14.77
CA LEU A 178 5.36 19.63 -14.30
C LEU A 178 5.49 19.85 -12.80
N VAL A 179 5.62 18.78 -12.02
CA VAL A 179 5.87 18.88 -10.57
C VAL A 179 7.15 19.66 -10.29
N GLN A 180 8.25 19.37 -10.98
CA GLN A 180 9.52 20.08 -10.76
C GLN A 180 9.47 21.57 -11.15
N THR A 181 8.65 21.94 -12.13
CA THR A 181 8.63 23.31 -12.68
C THR A 181 7.55 24.18 -12.08
N GLN A 182 6.45 23.60 -11.61
CA GLN A 182 5.25 24.33 -11.18
C GLN A 182 4.88 24.13 -9.72
N MET A 183 5.47 23.14 -9.02
CA MET A 183 5.12 22.89 -7.62
C MET A 183 5.79 23.94 -6.72
N GLU A 184 5.01 24.94 -6.34
CA GLU A 184 5.32 25.86 -5.24
C GLU A 184 4.71 25.33 -3.92
N SER A 185 3.77 24.38 -4.02
CA SER A 185 3.01 23.84 -2.89
C SER A 185 2.32 22.50 -3.18
N ASP A 186 1.94 21.76 -2.13
CA ASP A 186 1.28 20.45 -2.25
C ASP A 186 -0.11 20.49 -2.92
N TRP A 187 -0.79 21.65 -2.94
CA TRP A 187 -2.14 21.73 -3.53
C TRP A 187 -2.11 21.73 -5.07
N GLU A 188 -1.01 22.19 -5.68
CA GLU A 188 -0.81 22.18 -7.13
C GLU A 188 -0.63 20.75 -7.67
N LEU A 189 -0.13 19.83 -6.83
CA LEU A 189 -0.07 18.40 -7.15
C LEU A 189 -1.46 17.83 -7.46
N ASP A 190 -2.50 18.25 -6.74
CA ASP A 190 -3.87 17.78 -6.99
C ASP A 190 -4.35 18.17 -8.39
N THR A 191 -4.04 19.40 -8.81
CA THR A 191 -4.38 19.92 -10.14
C THR A 191 -3.68 19.10 -11.23
N ILE A 192 -2.36 18.92 -11.12
CA ILE A 192 -1.58 18.11 -12.06
C ILE A 192 -2.18 16.69 -12.15
N PHE A 193 -2.40 16.01 -11.02
CA PHE A 193 -2.94 14.65 -11.03
C PHE A 193 -4.36 14.55 -11.61
N ARG A 194 -5.16 15.62 -11.56
CA ARG A 194 -6.48 15.69 -12.21
C ARG A 194 -6.36 15.84 -13.72
N GLU A 195 -5.43 16.67 -14.21
CA GLU A 195 -5.18 16.84 -15.65
C GLU A 195 -4.79 15.51 -16.32
N PHE A 196 -4.01 14.68 -15.63
CA PHE A 196 -3.65 13.33 -16.09
C PHE A 196 -4.68 12.25 -15.73
N ASN A 197 -5.80 12.61 -15.09
CA ASN A 197 -6.86 11.68 -14.67
C ASN A 197 -6.37 10.53 -13.77
N VAL A 198 -5.30 10.76 -13.00
CA VAL A 198 -4.71 9.77 -12.09
C VAL A 198 -5.16 9.95 -10.65
N LYS A 199 -5.61 11.15 -10.25
CA LYS A 199 -5.96 11.46 -8.85
C LYS A 199 -7.01 10.51 -8.25
N GLN A 200 -7.94 10.02 -9.05
CA GLN A 200 -8.98 9.09 -8.61
C GLN A 200 -8.44 7.75 -8.07
N HIS A 201 -7.17 7.43 -8.36
CA HIS A 201 -6.51 6.20 -7.95
C HIS A 201 -5.65 6.36 -6.69
N PHE A 202 -5.54 7.57 -6.11
CA PHE A 202 -4.66 7.86 -4.97
C PHE A 202 -5.21 7.49 -3.60
N SER A 203 -6.50 7.15 -3.53
CA SER A 203 -7.15 6.81 -2.27
C SER A 203 -8.35 5.92 -2.54
N ILE A 204 -8.60 5.01 -1.60
CA ILE A 204 -9.84 4.27 -1.53
C ILE A 204 -10.96 5.28 -1.24
N LYS A 205 -11.94 5.38 -2.15
CA LYS A 205 -13.11 6.24 -1.96
C LYS A 205 -14.29 5.36 -1.57
N CYS A 206 -14.47 5.18 -0.27
CA CYS A 206 -15.64 4.52 0.29
C CYS A 206 -16.67 5.56 0.71
N ASP A 207 -17.94 5.36 0.34
CA ASP A 207 -19.03 6.17 0.88
C ASP A 207 -19.09 6.09 2.42
N VAL A 208 -18.63 4.98 2.99
CA VAL A 208 -18.47 4.75 4.43
C VAL A 208 -17.49 5.74 5.05
N VAL A 209 -16.36 6.02 4.39
CA VAL A 209 -15.36 7.00 4.87
C VAL A 209 -15.94 8.41 4.80
N ASP A 210 -16.65 8.74 3.71
CA ASP A 210 -17.31 10.04 3.57
C ASP A 210 -18.42 10.23 4.62
N ARG A 211 -19.28 9.22 4.83
CA ARG A 211 -20.34 9.23 5.85
C ARG A 211 -19.77 9.33 7.25
N TRP A 212 -18.70 8.61 7.55
CA TRP A 212 -18.02 8.67 8.85
C TRP A 212 -17.39 10.05 9.08
N SER A 213 -16.74 10.62 8.07
CA SER A 213 -16.18 11.99 8.13
C SER A 213 -17.27 13.04 8.34
N ILE A 214 -18.43 12.91 7.66
CA ILE A 214 -19.60 13.77 7.89
C ILE A 214 -20.12 13.62 9.32
N ALA A 215 -20.25 12.38 9.81
CA ALA A 215 -20.76 12.10 11.14
C ALA A 215 -19.85 12.64 12.26
N MET A 216 -18.53 12.61 12.07
CA MET A 216 -17.57 13.11 13.05
C MET A 216 -17.32 14.62 12.96
N ASN A 217 -17.23 15.18 11.75
CA ASN A 217 -16.74 16.54 11.54
C ASN A 217 -17.82 17.52 11.07
N GLY A 218 -19.07 17.08 10.86
CA GLY A 218 -20.18 17.91 10.38
C GLY A 218 -20.09 18.35 8.91
N HIS A 219 -18.94 18.13 8.27
CA HIS A 219 -18.68 18.43 6.87
C HIS A 219 -17.82 17.33 6.23
N ALA A 220 -18.26 16.76 5.11
CA ALA A 220 -17.32 16.19 4.16
C ALA A 220 -16.68 17.35 3.40
N ARG A 221 -15.35 17.35 3.24
CA ARG A 221 -14.78 18.07 2.11
C ARG A 221 -15.44 17.47 0.87
N ARG A 222 -16.35 18.23 0.23
CA ARG A 222 -16.81 17.92 -1.12
C ARG A 222 -15.58 18.03 -2.00
N HIS A 223 -14.85 16.93 -2.13
CA HIS A 223 -14.01 16.76 -3.27
C HIS A 223 -14.99 16.63 -4.43
N ASP A 224 -15.18 17.73 -5.18
CA ASP A 224 -15.84 17.67 -6.48
C ASP A 224 -15.01 16.70 -7.31
N LEU A 225 -15.50 15.47 -7.37
CA LEU A 225 -14.86 14.35 -8.01
C LEU A 225 -15.83 13.89 -9.07
N TYR A 226 -15.28 13.58 -10.24
CA TYR A 226 -15.94 12.87 -11.31
C TYR A 226 -16.51 11.55 -10.75
N LEU A 227 -17.72 11.63 -10.21
CA LEU A 227 -18.60 10.49 -10.07
C LEU A 227 -18.82 10.03 -11.49
N ARG A 228 -18.22 8.90 -11.88
CA ARG A 228 -18.70 8.16 -13.05
C ARG A 228 -20.11 7.65 -12.70
N THR A 229 -21.09 8.54 -12.83
CA THR A 229 -22.47 8.14 -13.02
C THR A 229 -22.57 7.61 -14.44
N ARG A 230 -22.24 6.31 -14.60
CA ARG A 230 -22.59 5.37 -15.70
C ARG A 230 -21.38 4.55 -16.15
N GLY A 231 -21.64 3.24 -16.23
CA GLY A 231 -20.75 2.22 -16.82
C GLY A 231 -20.77 2.23 -18.34
#